data_AF-A0A2X4UX19-F1
#
_entry.id   AF-A0A2X4UX19-F1
#
_cell.length_a   1.000
_cell.length_b   1.000
_cell.length_c   1.000
_cell.angle_alpha   90.00
_cell.angle_beta   90.00
_cell.angle_gamma   90.00
#
_symmetry.space_group_name_H-M   'P 1'
#
loop_
_entity.id
_entity.type
_entity.pdbx_description
1 polymer ?
#
loop_
_entity_poly.entity_id
_entity_poly.type
_entity_poly.pdbx_seq_one_letter_code
_entity_poly.pdbx_strand_id
1 'polypeptide(L)'
;MLENLPNLIVKGAFPQLRIRTCIAGDLSATELAQLKERIRARPYNYVAQELIGLSQAPGLSPRPPYQLQNHATCLRVFAVATRTATG
;
A
#
# COMPACT_ATOMS: atom_id res chain seq x y z
N MET A 1 -15.67 -4.26 15.78
CA MET A 1 -14.25 -4.63 15.56
C MET A 1 -13.70 -4.38 14.14
N LEU A 2 -14.48 -4.05 13.09
CA LEU A 2 -13.94 -3.54 11.80
C LEU A 2 -14.59 -2.21 11.40
N GLU A 3 -14.91 -1.37 12.38
CA GLU A 3 -15.63 -0.10 12.17
C GLU A 3 -14.77 0.93 11.45
N ASN A 4 -13.48 1.02 11.79
CA ASN A 4 -12.56 1.97 11.14
C ASN A 4 -12.05 1.48 9.77
N LEU A 5 -12.49 0.31 9.28
CA LEU A 5 -12.02 -0.27 8.03
C LEU A 5 -12.11 0.70 6.83
N PRO A 6 -13.20 1.48 6.63
CA PRO A 6 -13.31 2.39 5.49
C PRO A 6 -12.18 3.44 5.39
N ASN A 7 -11.52 3.75 6.52
CA ASN A 7 -10.44 4.74 6.59
C ASN A 7 -9.05 4.11 6.39
N LEU A 8 -8.98 2.86 5.91
CA LEU A 8 -7.73 2.10 5.79
C LEU A 8 -7.47 1.62 4.37
N ILE A 9 -6.19 1.51 4.05
CA ILE A 9 -5.67 0.76 2.91
C ILE A 9 -5.47 -0.68 3.36
N VAL A 10 -6.09 -1.63 2.65
CA VAL A 10 -5.96 -3.06 2.93
C VAL A 10 -5.06 -3.70 1.87
N LYS A 11 -4.10 -4.50 2.33
CA LYS A 11 -3.11 -5.21 1.49
C LYS A 11 -3.03 -6.67 1.92
N GLY A 12 -2.54 -7.54 1.04
CA GLY A 12 -2.13 -8.88 1.43
C GLY A 12 -0.88 -8.84 2.32
N ALA A 13 -0.86 -9.62 3.39
CA ALA A 13 0.29 -9.72 4.29
C ALA A 13 1.51 -10.38 3.61
N PHE A 14 1.26 -11.24 2.61
CA PHE A 14 2.28 -11.96 1.87
C PHE A 14 2.09 -11.78 0.35
N PRO A 15 3.16 -11.53 -0.42
CA PRO A 15 3.07 -11.35 -1.88
C PRO A 15 2.43 -12.53 -2.62
N GLN A 16 2.63 -13.75 -2.11
CA GLN A 16 2.13 -14.99 -2.70
C GLN A 16 0.59 -15.08 -2.70
N LEU A 17 -0.08 -14.39 -1.77
CA LEU A 17 -1.54 -14.40 -1.65
C LEU A 17 -2.24 -13.66 -2.80
N ARG A 18 -1.51 -12.82 -3.57
CA ARG A 18 -2.03 -12.03 -4.69
C ARG A 18 -3.30 -11.23 -4.37
N ILE A 19 -3.49 -10.85 -3.11
CA ILE A 19 -4.59 -10.01 -2.67
C ILE A 19 -4.36 -8.60 -3.22
N ARG A 20 -5.30 -8.11 -4.03
CA ARG A 20 -5.26 -6.75 -4.57
C ARG A 20 -5.32 -5.73 -3.44
N THR A 21 -4.42 -4.77 -3.45
CA THR A 21 -4.47 -3.60 -2.56
C THR A 21 -5.70 -2.76 -2.90
N CYS A 22 -6.47 -2.36 -1.88
CA CYS A 22 -7.62 -1.48 -2.04
C CYS A 22 -7.69 -0.45 -0.91
N ILE A 23 -8.20 0.74 -1.22
CA ILE A 23 -8.70 1.68 -0.22
C ILE A 23 -10.12 1.21 0.12
N ALA A 24 -10.36 0.83 1.37
CA ALA A 24 -11.64 0.22 1.74
C ALA A 24 -12.83 1.21 1.63
N GLY A 25 -12.58 2.51 1.78
CA GLY A 25 -13.58 3.57 1.60
C GLY A 25 -14.05 3.74 0.14
N ASP A 26 -13.27 3.29 -0.84
CA ASP A 26 -13.65 3.34 -2.26
C ASP A 26 -14.54 2.16 -2.68
N LEU A 27 -14.75 1.19 -1.79
CA LEU A 27 -15.57 0.01 -2.06
C LEU A 27 -17.05 0.32 -1.85
N SER A 28 -17.90 -0.28 -2.68
CA SER A 28 -19.34 -0.31 -2.42
C SER A 28 -19.65 -1.03 -1.09
N ALA A 29 -20.83 -0.80 -0.53
CA ALA A 29 -21.25 -1.44 0.72
C ALA A 29 -21.18 -2.98 0.65
N THR A 30 -21.53 -3.56 -0.50
CA THR A 30 -21.48 -5.01 -0.74
C THR A 30 -20.03 -5.51 -0.78
N GLU A 31 -19.15 -4.83 -1.51
CA GLU A 31 -17.72 -5.19 -1.58
C GLU A 31 -17.03 -5.06 -0.22
N LEU A 32 -17.39 -4.03 0.56
CA LEU A 32 -16.88 -3.83 1.91
C LEU A 32 -17.33 -4.95 2.86
N ALA A 33 -18.59 -5.39 2.77
CA ALA A 33 -19.09 -6.51 3.55
C ALA A 33 -18.35 -7.81 3.19
N GLN A 34 -18.16 -8.09 1.89
CA GLN A 34 -17.38 -9.24 1.41
C GLN A 34 -15.92 -9.18 1.86
N LEU A 35 -15.32 -7.98 1.89
CA LEU A 35 -13.98 -7.79 2.43
C LEU A 35 -13.94 -8.12 3.93
N LYS A 36 -14.91 -7.65 4.72
CA LYS A 36 -15.00 -7.95 6.16
C LYS A 36 -15.11 -9.45 6.42
N GLU A 37 -15.93 -10.17 5.66
CA GLU A 37 -16.04 -11.64 5.79
C GLU A 37 -14.73 -12.36 5.48
N ARG A 38 -14.04 -11.98 4.39
CA ARG A 38 -12.74 -12.57 4.05
C ARG A 38 -11.68 -12.30 5.12
N ILE A 39 -11.65 -11.08 5.68
CA ILE A 39 -10.73 -10.74 6.78
C ILE A 39 -11.06 -11.56 8.03
N ARG A 40 -12.34 -11.70 8.41
CA ARG A 40 -12.75 -12.53 9.55
C ARG A 40 -12.36 -13.99 9.38
N ALA A 41 -12.53 -14.54 8.19
CA ALA A 41 -12.20 -15.92 7.90
C ALA A 41 -10.69 -16.21 8.02
N ARG A 42 -9.83 -15.25 7.63
CA ARG A 42 -8.36 -15.41 7.63
C ARG A 42 -7.64 -14.08 7.95
N PRO A 43 -7.67 -13.60 9.19
CA PRO A 43 -7.19 -12.25 9.52
C PRO A 43 -5.69 -12.07 9.23
N TYR A 44 -4.89 -13.12 9.46
CA TYR A 44 -3.44 -13.12 9.24
C TYR A 44 -3.02 -12.97 7.77
N ASN A 45 -3.96 -13.09 6.82
CA ASN A 45 -3.68 -12.89 5.40
C ASN A 45 -3.66 -11.41 5.00
N TYR A 46 -4.08 -10.51 5.89
CA TYR A 46 -4.28 -9.10 5.60
C TYR A 46 -3.44 -8.23 6.53
N VAL A 47 -2.99 -7.10 5.98
CA VAL A 47 -2.50 -5.97 6.77
C VAL A 47 -3.31 -4.74 6.39
N ALA A 48 -3.60 -3.91 7.38
CA ALA A 48 -4.28 -2.63 7.18
C ALA A 48 -3.35 -1.50 7.63
N GLN A 49 -3.33 -0.44 6.85
CA GLN A 49 -2.53 0.76 7.10
C GLN A 49 -3.42 1.98 6.93
N GLU A 50 -3.17 3.04 7.70
CA GLU A 50 -3.82 4.33 7.47
C GLU A 50 -3.56 4.87 6.06
N LEU A 51 -4.50 5.64 5.52
CA LEU A 51 -4.30 6.38 4.28
C LEU A 51 -3.29 7.51 4.54
N ILE A 52 -2.16 7.45 3.84
CA ILE A 52 -1.16 8.52 3.85
C ILE A 52 -1.07 9.16 2.47
N GLY A 53 -0.90 10.48 2.42
CA GLY A 53 -0.57 11.18 1.18
C GLY A 53 0.82 10.75 0.71
N LEU A 54 0.88 10.00 -0.41
CA LEU A 54 2.15 9.55 -0.97
C LEU A 54 2.99 10.75 -1.43
N SER A 55 4.28 10.74 -1.09
CA SER A 55 5.23 11.70 -1.64
C SER A 55 5.20 11.67 -3.16
N GLN A 56 5.18 12.86 -3.76
CA GLN A 56 5.15 13.04 -5.20
C GLN A 56 6.51 13.56 -5.67
N ALA A 57 6.94 13.11 -6.84
CA ALA A 57 8.07 13.68 -7.55
C ALA A 57 7.67 14.02 -9.00
N PRO A 58 8.23 15.08 -9.58
CA PRO A 58 7.99 15.40 -10.98
C PRO A 58 8.67 14.34 -11.87
N GLY A 59 7.91 13.77 -12.79
CA GLY A 59 8.38 12.86 -13.84
C GLY A 59 7.92 13.32 -15.21
N LEU A 60 8.68 12.99 -16.24
CA LEU A 60 8.30 13.30 -17.62
C LEU A 60 7.32 12.22 -18.12
N SER A 61 6.21 12.65 -18.73
CA SER A 61 5.27 11.72 -19.35
C SER A 61 6.00 10.85 -20.40
N PRO A 62 5.70 9.55 -20.51
CA PRO A 62 6.42 8.67 -21.43
C PRO A 62 6.00 8.83 -22.90
N ARG A 63 5.00 9.68 -23.19
CA ARG A 63 4.43 9.88 -24.53
C ARG A 63 4.28 11.36 -24.87
N PRO A 64 4.42 11.74 -26.15
CA PRO A 64 4.13 13.09 -26.62
C PRO A 64 2.65 13.48 -26.38
N PRO A 65 2.37 14.76 -26.08
CA PRO A 65 3.35 15.80 -25.74
C PRO A 65 4.03 15.50 -24.40
N TYR A 66 5.36 15.60 -24.36
CA TYR A 66 6.15 15.35 -23.14
C TYR A 66 5.87 16.47 -22.13
N GLN A 67 5.34 16.10 -20.96
CA GLN A 67 4.92 17.02 -19.91
C GLN A 67 5.39 16.54 -18.55
N LEU A 68 5.73 17.48 -17.66
CA LEU A 68 6.00 17.15 -16.27
C LEU A 68 4.68 16.81 -15.57
N GLN A 69 4.63 15.65 -14.94
CA GLN A 69 3.50 15.15 -14.16
C GLN A 69 3.96 14.72 -12.76
N ASN A 70 3.07 14.80 -11.78
CA ASN A 70 3.33 14.32 -10.44
C ASN A 70 3.12 12.80 -10.39
N HIS A 71 4.12 12.08 -9.88
CA HIS A 71 4.05 10.64 -9.69
C HIS A 71 4.33 10.27 -8.23
N ALA A 72 3.49 9.38 -7.69
CA ALA A 72 3.72 8.80 -6.37
C ALA A 72 5.04 8.03 -6.37
N THR A 73 5.91 8.36 -5.42
CA THR A 73 7.27 7.82 -5.35
C THR A 73 7.49 7.13 -4.01
N CYS A 74 8.22 6.01 -4.02
CA CYS A 74 8.74 5.37 -2.83
C CYS A 74 10.25 5.21 -2.95
N LEU A 75 10.94 5.20 -1.80
CA LEU A 75 12.38 5.00 -1.73
C LEU A 75 12.66 3.62 -1.12
N ARG A 76 13.50 2.83 -1.78
CA ARG A 76 14.06 1.60 -1.22
C ARG A 76 15.56 1.80 -1.01
N VAL A 77 15.97 1.88 0.25
CA VAL A 77 17.39 1.96 0.64
C VAL A 77 17.91 0.59 1.09
N PHE A 78 19.21 0.38 0.96
CA PHE A 78 19.89 -0.82 1.45
C PHE A 78 20.87 -0.40 2.56
N ALA A 79 20.66 -0.89 3.78
CA ALA A 79 21.58 -0.67 4.88
C ALA A 79 22.77 -1.61 4.75
N VAL A 80 23.99 -1.08 4.84
CA VAL A 80 25.25 -1.85 4.80
C VAL A 80 25.92 -1.74 6.16
N ALA A 81 26.19 -2.90 6.78
CA ALA A 81 26.98 -2.95 7.99
C ALA A 81 28.47 -2.99 7.62
N THR A 82 29.20 -1.93 7.95
CA THR A 82 30.66 -1.88 7.83
C THR A 82 31.27 -2.20 9.19
N ARG A 83 32.19 -3.17 9.26
CA ARG A 83 32.94 -3.46 10.49
C ARG A 83 33.77 -2.23 10.84
N THR A 84 33.46 -1.56 11.94
CA THR A 84 34.40 -0.61 12.55
C THR A 84 35.54 -1.44 13.13
N ALA A 85 36.76 -1.25 12.62
CA ALA A 85 37.94 -1.89 13.19
C ALA A 85 38.13 -1.36 14.62
N THR A 86 37.95 -2.24 15.60
CA THR A 86 38.37 -1.98 16.98
C THR A 86 39.90 -1.99 16.97
N GLY A 87 40.50 -0.82 17.19
CA GLY A 87 41.92 -0.68 17.52
C GLY A 87 42.15 -0.91 19.00
#